data_AF-A0A1X7CIE7-F1
#
_entry.id   AF-A0A1X7CIE7-F1
#
_cell.length_a   1.000
_cell.length_b   1.000
_cell.length_c   1.000
_cell.angle_alpha   90.00
_cell.angle_beta   90.00
_cell.angle_gamma   90.00
#
_symmetry.space_group_name_H-M   'P 1'
#
loop_
_entity.id
_entity.type
_entity.pdbx_description
1 polymer ?
#
loop_
_entity_poly.entity_id
_entity_poly.type
_entity_poly.pdbx_seq_one_letter_code
_entity_poly.pdbx_strand_id
1 'polypeptide(L)' 'MSAKLIAAAMAKAKEGVIFSPKDGAVCPWCGAVRIPVTSSPKWDGGIKIRYHKCKEHGCLLAQMGQGVKSIQGE' A
#
# COMPACT_ATOMS: atom_id res chain seq x y z
N MET A 1 21.62 3.17 0.26
CA MET A 1 20.61 2.20 0.75
C MET A 1 21.09 0.79 0.45
N SER A 2 20.92 -0.16 1.37
CA SER A 2 21.25 -1.57 1.11
C SER A 2 20.26 -2.19 0.12
N ALA A 3 20.76 -2.86 -0.92
CA ALA A 3 19.94 -3.52 -1.94
C ALA A 3 18.96 -4.54 -1.33
N LYS A 4 19.34 -5.21 -0.23
CA LYS A 4 18.48 -6.17 0.47
C LYS A 4 17.25 -5.51 1.09
N LEU A 5 17.39 -4.30 1.64
CA LEU A 5 16.26 -3.56 2.23
C LEU A 5 15.27 -3.11 1.17
N ILE A 6 15.78 -2.65 0.02
CA ILE A 6 14.95 -2.27 -1.12
C ILE A 6 14.15 -3.48 -1.62
N ALA A 7 14.80 -4.63 -1.80
CA ALA A 7 14.13 -5.85 -2.25
C ALA A 7 13.05 -6.31 -1.27
N ALA A 8 13.32 -6.28 0.05
CA ALA A 8 12.35 -6.63 1.08
C ALA A 8 11.13 -5.69 1.09
N ALA A 9 11.36 -4.37 0.95
CA ALA A 9 10.29 -3.39 0.89
C ALA A 9 9.41 -3.58 -0.36
N MET A 10 10.02 -3.80 -1.52
CA MET A 10 9.29 -4.07 -2.77
C MET A 10 8.47 -5.37 -2.68
N ALA A 11 9.02 -6.43 -2.08
CA ALA A 11 8.32 -7.69 -1.89
C ALA A 11 7.02 -7.49 -1.07
N LYS A 12 7.14 -6.82 0.08
CA LYS A 12 5.98 -6.46 0.91
C LYS A 12 4.96 -5.57 0.20
N ALA A 13 5.42 -4.60 -0.60
CA ALA A 13 4.51 -3.75 -1.36
C ALA A 13 3.73 -4.53 -2.45
N LYS A 14 4.35 -5.56 -3.03
CA LYS A 14 3.76 -6.40 -4.08
C LYS A 14 2.68 -7.35 -3.57
N GLU A 15 2.82 -7.85 -2.34
CA GLU A 15 1.78 -8.65 -1.65
C GLU A 15 0.47 -7.86 -1.57
N GLY A 16 0.56 -6.54 -1.35
CA GLY A 16 -0.60 -5.68 -1.15
C GLY A 16 -1.16 -5.82 0.27
N VAL A 17 -2.25 -5.11 0.55
CA VAL A 17 -2.86 -5.09 1.88
C VAL A 17 -4.38 -5.23 1.81
N ILE A 18 -4.99 -5.72 2.87
CA ILE A 18 -6.44 -5.70 2.99
C ILE A 18 -6.88 -4.30 3.40
N PHE A 19 -7.88 -3.77 2.71
CA PHE A 19 -8.46 -2.48 3.04
C PHE A 19 -9.41 -2.62 4.23
N SER A 20 -9.15 -1.90 5.32
CA SER A 20 -10.05 -1.81 6.47
C SER A 20 -11.03 -0.64 6.29
N PRO A 21 -12.35 -0.82 6.47
CA PRO A 21 -13.28 0.31 6.51
C PRO A 21 -12.98 1.30 7.66
N LYS A 22 -12.40 0.82 8.77
CA LYS A 22 -12.06 1.64 9.94
C LYS A 22 -10.73 2.37 9.74
N ASP A 23 -9.71 1.67 9.25
CA ASP A 23 -8.31 2.12 9.26
C ASP A 23 -7.74 2.38 7.86
N GLY A 24 -8.56 2.20 6.81
CA GLY A 24 -8.15 2.30 5.42
C GLY A 24 -7.10 1.25 5.03
N ALA A 25 -6.27 1.59 4.05
CA ALA A 25 -5.08 0.79 3.75
C ALA A 25 -3.96 1.13 4.73
N VAL A 26 -3.23 0.12 5.18
CA VAL A 26 -2.06 0.25 6.06
C VAL A 26 -0.78 0.06 5.25
N CYS A 27 0.24 0.86 5.48
CA CYS A 27 1.54 0.67 4.85
C CYS A 27 2.19 -0.63 5.35
N PRO A 28 2.55 -1.59 4.48
CA PRO A 28 3.13 -2.87 4.90
C PRO A 28 4.58 -2.74 5.41
N TRP A 29 5.20 -1.57 5.25
CA TRP A 29 6.56 -1.30 5.71
C TRP A 29 6.60 -0.54 7.04
N CYS A 30 6.04 0.67 7.10
CA CYS A 30 6.09 1.52 8.29
C CYS A 30 4.87 1.41 9.21
N GLY A 31 3.82 0.68 8.82
CA GLY A 31 2.61 0.55 9.61
C GLY A 31 1.69 1.79 9.61
N ALA A 32 2.02 2.85 8.85
CA ALA A 32 1.15 4.02 8.74
C ALA A 32 -0.24 3.63 8.24
N VAL A 33 -1.28 4.03 8.96
CA VAL A 33 -2.69 3.76 8.63
C VAL A 33 -3.23 4.81 7.66
N ARG A 34 -4.34 4.49 6.98
CA ARG A 34 -5.04 5.38 6.03
C ARG A 34 -4.13 5.99 4.96
N ILE A 35 -3.22 5.19 4.38
CA ILE A 35 -2.34 5.71 3.32
C ILE A 35 -3.15 6.26 2.12
N PRO A 36 -2.79 7.43 1.58
CA PRO A 36 -3.56 8.09 0.52
C PRO A 36 -3.78 7.22 -0.71
N VAL A 37 -5.01 7.23 -1.22
CA VAL A 37 -5.37 6.59 -2.49
C VAL A 37 -4.85 7.45 -3.65
N THR A 38 -4.11 6.84 -4.56
CA THR A 38 -3.65 7.48 -5.80
C THR A 38 -4.50 7.09 -7.00
N SER A 39 -5.09 5.90 -6.98
CA SER A 39 -6.03 5.45 -8.00
C SER A 39 -7.02 4.46 -7.38
N SER A 40 -8.29 4.57 -7.78
CA SER A 40 -9.36 3.67 -7.36
C SER A 40 -10.18 3.32 -8.59
N PRO A 41 -9.80 2.28 -9.35
CA PRO A 41 -10.63 1.72 -10.40
C PRO A 41 -12.05 1.38 -9.92
N LYS A 42 -12.94 1.14 -10.88
CA LYS A 42 -14.29 0.64 -10.60
C LYS A 42 -14.21 -0.74 -9.93
N TRP A 43 -15.28 -1.10 -9.22
CA TRP A 43 -15.44 -2.46 -8.72
C TRP A 43 -15.43 -3.46 -9.87
N ASP A 44 -14.84 -4.62 -9.63
CA ASP A 44 -14.82 -5.74 -10.57
C ASP A 44 -15.15 -7.02 -9.79
N GLY A 45 -16.28 -7.66 -10.13
CA GLY A 45 -16.72 -8.91 -9.50
C GLY A 45 -16.80 -8.89 -7.96
N GLY A 46 -17.35 -7.82 -7.36
CA GLY A 46 -17.45 -7.70 -5.88
C GLY A 46 -16.14 -7.37 -5.18
N ILE A 47 -15.06 -7.12 -5.94
CA ILE A 47 -13.76 -6.74 -5.41
C ILE A 47 -13.46 -5.30 -5.81
N LYS A 48 -13.01 -4.50 -4.84
CA LYS A 48 -12.46 -3.17 -5.08
C LYS A 48 -10.97 -3.15 -4.81
N ILE A 49 -10.21 -2.94 -5.88
CA ILE A 49 -8.78 -2.69 -5.81
C ILE A 49 -8.55 -1.19 -5.73
N ARG A 50 -7.68 -0.76 -4.81
CA ARG A 50 -7.19 0.62 -4.74
C ARG A 50 -5.67 0.62 -4.76
N TYR A 51 -5.09 1.70 -5.25
CA TYR A 51 -3.65 1.92 -5.25
C TYR A 51 -3.33 3.09 -4.34
N HIS A 52 -2.24 2.94 -3.59
CA HIS A 52 -1.85 3.87 -2.55
C HIS A 52 -0.37 4.20 -2.63
N LYS A 53 -0.01 5.37 -2.11
CA LYS A 53 1.38 5.74 -1.83
C LYS A 53 1.49 6.23 -0.40
N CYS A 54 2.43 5.65 0.35
CA CYS A 54 2.74 6.12 1.69
C CYS A 54 3.36 7.53 1.61
N LYS A 55 3.02 8.39 2.58
CA LYS A 55 3.59 9.73 2.74
C LYS A 55 4.32 9.91 4.07
N GLU A 56 4.46 8.84 4.85
CA GLU A 56 5.09 8.90 6.17
C GLU A 56 6.57 9.23 6.04
N HIS A 57 7.04 10.18 6.87
CA HIS A 57 8.42 10.62 6.84
C HIS A 57 9.33 9.49 7.35
N GLY A 58 10.40 9.20 6.60
CA GLY A 58 11.30 8.09 6.93
C GLY A 58 10.82 6.70 6.48
N CYS A 59 9.64 6.58 5.87
CA CYS A 59 9.21 5.33 5.27
C CYS A 59 9.97 5.06 3.95
N LEU A 60 10.58 3.88 3.85
CA LEU A 60 11.33 3.45 2.67
C LEU A 60 10.43 3.40 1.41
N LEU A 61 9.19 2.93 1.54
CA LEU A 61 8.24 2.90 0.42
C LEU A 61 7.85 4.31 -0.04
N ALA A 62 7.74 5.26 0.88
CA ALA A 62 7.44 6.66 0.56
C ALA A 62 8.62 7.31 -0.20
N GLN A 63 9.85 7.11 0.29
CA GLN A 63 11.07 7.62 -0.36
C GLN A 63 11.29 7.06 -1.76
N MET A 64 10.93 5.79 -1.96
CA MET A 64 11.01 5.13 -3.27
C MET A 64 9.84 5.47 -4.21
N GLY A 65 8.80 6.14 -3.71
CA GLY A 65 7.55 6.37 -4.47
C GLY A 65 6.81 5.08 -4.84
N GLN A 66 7.10 3.97 -4.14
CA GLN A 66 6.56 2.64 -4.42
C GLN A 66 5.07 2.58 -4.07
N GLY A 67 4.27 2.17 -5.06
CA GLY A 67 2.84 1.97 -4.87
C GLY A 67 2.54 0.67 -4.11
N VAL A 68 1.45 0.70 -3.33
CA VAL A 68 0.88 -0.46 -2.64
C VAL A 68 -0.56 -0.62 -3.09
N LYS A 69 -0.95 -1.83 -3.50
CA LYS A 69 -2.36 -2.13 -3.78
C LYS A 69 -3.08 -2.52 -2.49
N SER A 70 -4.34 -2.12 -2.35
CA SER A 70 -5.24 -2.68 -1.36
C SER A 70 -6.44 -3.35 -2.01
N ILE A 71 -6.95 -4.38 -1.35
CA ILE A 71 -8.11 -5.15 -1.80
C ILE A 71 -9.21 -5.03 -0.74
N GLN A 72 -10.41 -4.72 -1.18
CA GLN A 72 -11.63 -4.77 -0.39
C GLN A 72 -12.58 -5.76 -1.07
N GLY A 73 -12.93 -6.84 -0.37
CA GLY A 73 -14.05 -7.70 -0.75
C GLY A 73 -15.36 -7.13 -0.21
N GLU A 74 -16.46 -7.55 -0.82
CA GLU A 74 -17.83 -7.32 -0.33
C GLU A 74 -18.13 -8.06 0.97
#